data_AF-A0A7W0UN44-F1
#
_entry.id   AF-A0A7W0UN44-F1
#
_cell.length_a   1.000
_cell.length_b   1.000
_cell.length_c   1.000
_cell.angle_alpha   90.00
_cell.angle_beta   90.00
_cell.angle_gamma   90.00
#
_symmetry.space_group_name_H-M   'P 1'
#
loop_
_entity.id
_entity.type
_entity.pdbx_description
1 polymer ?
#
loop_
_entity_poly.entity_id
_entity_poly.type
_entity_poly.pdbx_seq_one_letter_code
_entity_poly.pdbx_strand_id
1 'polypeptide(L)'
;MTKTERRVESLSTRLEQKLEAARKYRSTIRFFTSHRWLLSSTEHQPKAETTLQRAQTRLQRVTKTIAAIRRVLRKREARRVANAPPKAAICDVFGRRYCGQALAVSWCESRHSTRAQNGQYLGLFQMGSSERRLFGHGPTARKQAAAAHRYFVVSGRDWSPWSCKPSYAYS
;
A
#
# COMPACT_ATOMS: atom_id res chain seq x y z
N MET A 1 9.40 -9.88 -16.89
CA MET A 1 9.54 -9.64 -15.43
C MET A 1 10.68 -8.69 -15.12
N THR A 2 10.38 -7.58 -14.47
CA THR A 2 11.37 -6.58 -14.02
C THR A 2 12.19 -7.09 -12.83
N LYS A 3 13.41 -6.56 -12.63
CA LYS A 3 14.29 -6.91 -11.48
C LYS A 3 13.60 -6.64 -10.13
N THR A 4 12.68 -5.68 -10.10
CA THR A 4 11.88 -5.31 -8.94
C THR A 4 10.82 -6.36 -8.63
N GLU A 5 10.11 -6.87 -9.64
CA GLU A 5 9.12 -7.94 -9.50
C GLU A 5 9.75 -9.22 -8.94
N ARG A 6 10.87 -9.69 -9.50
CA ARG A 6 11.59 -10.88 -9.00
C ARG A 6 12.03 -10.74 -7.54
N ARG A 7 12.40 -9.52 -7.12
CA ARG A 7 12.77 -9.23 -5.72
C ARG A 7 11.58 -9.10 -4.77
N VAL A 8 10.38 -8.80 -5.26
CA VAL A 8 9.16 -8.74 -4.45
C VAL A 8 8.63 -10.15 -4.23
N GLU A 9 8.56 -10.93 -5.30
CA GLU A 9 8.20 -12.35 -5.24
C GLU A 9 9.12 -13.10 -4.28
N SER A 10 10.44 -12.86 -4.37
CA SER A 10 11.41 -13.38 -3.41
C SER A 10 11.12 -12.97 -1.95
N LEU A 11 10.62 -11.76 -1.68
CA LEU A 11 10.28 -11.35 -0.31
C LEU A 11 8.95 -11.94 0.18
N SER A 12 7.95 -12.06 -0.68
CA SER A 12 6.67 -12.68 -0.36
C SER A 12 6.85 -14.18 -0.07
N THR A 13 7.57 -14.91 -0.93
CA THR A 13 7.94 -16.31 -0.69
C THR A 13 8.75 -16.46 0.60
N ARG A 14 9.71 -15.57 0.86
CA ARG A 14 10.45 -15.57 2.14
C ARG A 14 9.54 -15.31 3.34
N LEU A 15 8.52 -14.47 3.21
CA LEU A 15 7.54 -14.23 4.27
C LEU A 15 6.74 -15.50 4.57
N GLU A 16 6.24 -16.17 3.54
CA GLU A 16 5.49 -17.43 3.64
C GLU A 16 6.33 -18.51 4.34
N GLN A 17 7.57 -18.72 3.88
CA GLN A 17 8.50 -19.66 4.52
C GLN A 17 8.71 -19.35 6.02
N LYS A 18 8.81 -18.07 6.39
CA LYS A 18 8.95 -17.67 7.80
C LYS A 18 7.65 -17.87 8.58
N LEU A 19 6.49 -17.64 7.97
CA LEU A 19 5.20 -17.92 8.59
C LEU A 19 5.03 -19.41 8.88
N GLU A 20 5.39 -20.29 7.93
CA GLU A 20 5.38 -21.74 8.15
C GLU A 20 6.35 -22.16 9.25
N ALA A 21 7.57 -21.62 9.26
CA ALA A 21 8.51 -21.88 10.34
C ALA A 21 7.94 -21.45 11.71
N ALA A 22 7.28 -20.29 11.79
CA ALA A 22 6.65 -19.83 13.02
C ALA A 22 5.49 -20.75 13.46
N ARG A 23 4.68 -21.25 12.52
CA ARG A 23 3.63 -22.25 12.79
C ARG A 23 4.23 -23.51 13.39
N LYS A 24 5.29 -24.06 12.76
CA LYS A 24 5.99 -25.25 13.27
C LYS A 24 6.48 -25.07 14.72
N TYR A 25 7.18 -23.97 15.02
CA TYR A 25 7.68 -23.74 16.37
C TYR A 25 6.55 -23.53 17.41
N ARG A 26 5.46 -22.88 17.02
CA ARG A 26 4.26 -22.77 17.89
C ARG A 26 3.65 -24.13 18.18
N SER A 27 3.56 -25.01 17.20
CA SER A 27 3.07 -26.38 17.40
C SER A 27 3.99 -27.17 18.33
N THR A 28 5.32 -27.05 18.20
CA THR A 28 6.28 -27.68 19.12
C THR A 28 6.12 -27.17 20.56
N ILE A 29 5.99 -25.84 20.74
CA ILE A 29 5.76 -25.26 22.07
C ILE A 29 4.44 -25.79 22.64
N ARG A 30 3.37 -25.81 21.83
CA ARG A 30 2.05 -26.32 22.22
C ARG A 30 2.13 -27.77 22.68
N PHE A 31 2.85 -28.61 21.93
CA PHE A 31 3.05 -30.02 22.28
C PHE A 31 3.61 -30.19 23.70
N PHE A 32 4.70 -29.48 24.03
CA PHE A 32 5.31 -29.56 25.37
C PHE A 32 4.45 -28.90 26.46
N THR A 33 3.68 -27.86 26.14
CA THR A 33 2.71 -27.30 27.10
C THR A 33 1.54 -28.24 27.38
N SER A 34 1.15 -29.09 26.43
CA SER A 34 0.10 -30.10 26.62
C SER A 34 0.63 -31.37 27.29
N HIS A 35 1.91 -31.70 27.08
CA HIS A 35 2.57 -32.90 27.63
C HIS A 35 3.60 -32.51 28.70
N ARG A 36 3.16 -31.77 29.73
CA ARG A 36 4.07 -31.26 30.78
C ARG A 36 4.79 -32.37 31.55
N TRP A 37 4.22 -33.58 31.59
CA TRP A 37 4.84 -34.75 32.21
C TRP A 37 6.19 -35.10 31.57
N LEU A 38 6.40 -34.81 30.28
CA LEU A 38 7.69 -34.99 29.59
C LEU A 38 8.77 -34.03 30.11
N LEU A 39 8.36 -32.92 30.73
CA LEU A 39 9.26 -31.95 31.34
C LEU A 39 9.58 -32.31 32.80
N SER A 40 8.85 -33.24 33.40
CA SER A 40 9.08 -33.72 34.77
C SER A 40 9.61 -35.15 34.83
N SER A 41 9.69 -35.88 33.71
CA SER A 41 10.21 -37.24 33.68
C SER A 41 11.74 -37.25 33.63
N THR A 42 12.37 -38.00 34.52
CA THR A 42 13.84 -38.10 34.61
C THR A 42 14.49 -38.56 33.29
N GLU A 43 13.83 -39.46 32.56
CA GLU A 43 14.33 -39.99 31.29
C GLU A 43 14.26 -38.97 30.13
N HIS A 44 13.20 -38.16 30.04
CA HIS A 44 12.96 -37.31 28.87
C HIS A 44 13.21 -35.81 29.11
N GLN A 45 13.27 -35.38 30.37
CA GLN A 45 13.36 -33.97 30.77
C GLN A 45 14.48 -33.20 30.06
N PRO A 46 15.76 -33.65 30.04
CA PRO A 46 16.84 -32.86 29.45
C PRO A 46 16.62 -32.56 27.95
N LYS A 47 16.08 -33.55 27.23
CA LYS A 47 15.79 -33.43 25.79
C LYS A 47 14.55 -32.57 25.55
N ALA A 48 13.51 -32.72 26.37
CA ALA A 48 12.28 -31.96 26.28
C ALA A 48 12.52 -30.46 26.54
N GLU A 49 13.24 -30.12 27.60
CA GLU A 49 13.62 -28.75 27.96
C GLU A 49 14.46 -28.10 26.86
N THR A 50 15.51 -28.77 26.39
CA THR A 50 16.38 -28.27 25.31
C THR A 50 15.57 -28.00 24.04
N THR A 51 14.65 -28.90 23.68
CA THR A 51 13.82 -28.75 22.48
C THR A 51 12.84 -27.60 22.63
N LEU A 52 12.19 -27.46 23.79
CA LEU A 52 11.27 -26.38 24.09
C LEU A 52 11.98 -25.02 24.05
N GLN A 53 13.13 -24.88 24.72
CA GLN A 53 13.92 -23.65 24.74
C GLN A 53 14.40 -23.25 23.33
N ARG A 54 14.83 -24.23 22.53
CA ARG A 54 15.18 -24.00 21.10
C ARG A 54 13.97 -23.52 20.30
N ALA A 55 12.80 -24.14 20.47
CA ALA A 55 11.58 -23.73 19.77
C ALA A 55 11.16 -22.30 20.14
N GLN A 56 11.20 -21.94 21.43
CA GLN A 56 10.91 -20.59 21.91
C GLN A 56 11.86 -19.55 21.31
N THR A 57 13.18 -19.80 21.40
CA THR A 57 14.21 -18.91 20.85
C THR A 57 14.05 -18.73 19.34
N ARG A 58 13.81 -19.81 18.61
CA ARG A 58 13.61 -19.76 17.16
C ARG A 58 12.33 -19.02 16.80
N LEU A 59 11.24 -19.21 17.55
CA LEU A 59 9.99 -18.48 17.34
C LEU A 59 10.18 -16.97 17.52
N GLN A 60 10.89 -16.53 18.57
CA GLN A 60 11.21 -15.12 18.78
C GLN A 60 12.03 -14.52 17.62
N ARG A 61 13.03 -15.25 17.11
CA ARG A 61 13.83 -14.78 15.97
C ARG A 61 13.02 -14.68 14.68
N VAL A 62 12.20 -15.70 14.41
CA VAL A 62 11.36 -15.75 13.20
C VAL A 62 10.28 -14.67 13.22
N THR A 63 9.65 -14.42 14.37
CA THR A 63 8.64 -13.35 14.50
C THR A 63 9.22 -11.95 14.27
N LYS A 64 10.42 -11.66 14.80
CA LYS A 64 11.16 -10.42 14.47
C LYS A 64 11.42 -10.29 12.97
N THR A 65 11.82 -11.38 12.32
CA THR A 65 12.06 -11.42 10.87
C THR A 65 10.78 -11.16 10.07
N ILE A 66 9.66 -11.80 10.45
CA ILE A 66 8.35 -11.59 9.83
C ILE A 66 7.95 -10.10 9.91
N ALA A 67 8.11 -9.48 11.08
CA ALA A 67 7.78 -8.07 11.27
C ALA A 67 8.63 -7.16 10.37
N ALA A 68 9.93 -7.45 10.24
CA ALA A 68 10.82 -6.72 9.36
C ALA A 68 10.42 -6.86 7.88
N ILE A 69 10.14 -8.08 7.39
CA ILE A 69 9.71 -8.30 6.01
C ILE A 69 8.40 -7.57 5.73
N ARG A 70 7.41 -7.68 6.63
CA ARG A 70 6.13 -6.96 6.51
C ARG A 70 6.32 -5.45 6.44
N ARG A 71 7.25 -4.88 7.22
CA ARG A 71 7.56 -3.44 7.15
C ARG A 71 8.11 -3.04 5.78
N VAL A 72 9.00 -3.85 5.20
CA VAL A 72 9.55 -3.59 3.86
C VAL A 72 8.46 -3.65 2.79
N LEU A 73 7.62 -4.69 2.81
CA LEU A 73 6.51 -4.83 1.86
C LEU A 73 5.54 -3.65 1.93
N ARG A 74 5.11 -3.25 3.14
CA ARG A 74 4.27 -2.06 3.34
C ARG A 74 4.90 -0.78 2.80
N LYS A 75 6.20 -0.56 3.06
CA LYS A 75 6.92 0.63 2.56
C LYS A 75 7.00 0.64 1.03
N ARG A 76 7.21 -0.52 0.41
CA ARG A 76 7.22 -0.65 -1.06
C ARG A 76 5.84 -0.38 -1.64
N GLU A 77 4.80 -0.93 -1.03
CA GLU A 77 3.43 -0.70 -1.46
C GLU A 77 3.04 0.77 -1.37
N ALA A 78 3.34 1.42 -0.24
CA ALA A 78 3.12 2.86 -0.08
C ALA A 78 3.86 3.68 -1.15
N ARG A 79 5.09 3.29 -1.52
CA ARG A 79 5.84 3.94 -2.61
C ARG A 79 5.21 3.68 -3.97
N ARG A 80 4.73 2.47 -4.24
CA ARG A 80 4.03 2.11 -5.49
C ARG A 80 2.79 2.97 -5.65
N VAL A 81 1.97 3.04 -4.60
CA VAL A 81 0.75 3.84 -4.55
C VAL A 81 1.04 5.33 -4.67
N ALA A 82 2.07 5.85 -3.99
CA ALA A 82 2.45 7.25 -4.06
C ALA A 82 2.95 7.69 -5.45
N ASN A 83 3.61 6.78 -6.17
CA ASN A 83 4.17 6.99 -7.51
C ASN A 83 3.35 6.30 -8.61
N ALA A 84 2.07 6.02 -8.34
CA ALA A 84 1.19 5.43 -9.33
C ALA A 84 1.10 6.33 -10.57
N PRO A 85 1.01 5.75 -11.77
CA PRO A 85 0.86 6.54 -12.99
C PRO A 85 -0.43 7.39 -12.92
N PRO A 86 -0.46 8.56 -13.59
CA PRO A 86 -1.57 9.50 -13.54
C PRO A 86 -2.97 8.88 -13.57
N LYS A 87 -3.26 8.05 -14.59
CA LYS A 87 -4.57 7.44 -14.77
C LYS A 87 -4.97 6.54 -13.58
N ALA A 88 -4.05 5.70 -13.10
CA ALA A 88 -4.30 4.83 -11.97
C ALA A 88 -4.53 5.62 -10.67
N ALA A 89 -3.73 6.67 -10.46
CA ALA A 89 -3.88 7.55 -9.30
C ALA A 89 -5.22 8.31 -9.31
N ILE A 90 -5.65 8.79 -10.48
CA ILE A 90 -6.95 9.46 -10.65
C ILE A 90 -8.09 8.50 -10.28
N CYS A 91 -8.11 7.30 -10.85
CA CYS A 91 -9.21 6.36 -10.63
C CYS A 91 -9.25 5.79 -9.20
N ASP A 92 -8.09 5.60 -8.56
CA ASP A 92 -8.03 5.21 -7.15
C ASP A 92 -8.62 6.29 -6.23
N VAL A 93 -8.36 7.57 -6.53
CA VAL A 93 -8.84 8.69 -5.70
C VAL A 93 -10.32 9.01 -5.95
N PHE A 94 -10.74 9.11 -7.21
CA PHE A 94 -12.11 9.48 -7.58
C PHE A 94 -13.10 8.31 -7.49
N GLY A 95 -12.58 7.08 -7.33
CA GLY A 95 -13.38 5.86 -7.29
C GLY A 95 -14.04 5.54 -8.63
N ARG A 96 -14.70 4.38 -8.70
CA ARG A 96 -15.32 3.89 -9.95
C ARG A 96 -16.35 4.86 -10.53
N ARG A 97 -17.13 5.54 -9.68
CA ARG A 97 -18.22 6.43 -10.08
C ARG A 97 -17.74 7.64 -10.87
N TYR A 98 -16.60 8.22 -10.51
CA TYR A 98 -16.10 9.47 -11.12
C TYR A 98 -14.78 9.30 -11.87
N CYS A 99 -14.16 8.12 -11.86
CA CYS A 99 -12.91 7.81 -12.56
C CYS A 99 -12.96 8.24 -14.03
N GLY A 100 -13.99 7.84 -14.80
CA GLY A 100 -14.08 8.19 -16.22
C GLY A 100 -14.15 9.70 -16.46
N GLN A 101 -14.98 10.40 -15.68
CA GLN A 101 -15.11 11.86 -15.76
C GLN A 101 -13.80 12.57 -15.38
N ALA A 102 -13.17 12.15 -14.28
CA ALA A 102 -11.91 12.71 -13.82
C ALA A 102 -10.76 12.49 -14.82
N LEU A 103 -10.76 11.34 -15.51
CA LEU A 103 -9.82 11.10 -16.61
C LEU A 103 -10.09 12.05 -17.78
N ALA A 104 -11.34 12.24 -18.19
CA ALA A 104 -11.68 13.16 -19.27
C ALA A 104 -11.22 14.60 -18.96
N VAL A 105 -11.52 15.09 -17.75
CA VAL A 105 -11.07 16.41 -17.29
C VAL A 105 -9.54 16.48 -17.27
N SER A 106 -8.85 15.55 -16.62
CA SER A 106 -7.39 15.58 -16.55
C SER A 106 -6.69 15.47 -17.92
N TRP A 107 -7.30 14.75 -18.86
CA TRP A 107 -6.79 14.67 -20.23
C TRP A 107 -6.89 16.00 -20.95
N CYS A 108 -8.05 16.67 -20.87
CA CYS A 108 -8.26 17.96 -21.50
C CYS A 108 -7.41 19.05 -20.86
N GLU A 109 -7.32 19.09 -19.53
CA GLU A 109 -6.58 20.10 -18.77
C GLU A 109 -5.05 19.99 -18.96
N SER A 110 -4.50 18.77 -19.03
CA SER A 110 -3.05 18.59 -18.97
C SER A 110 -2.49 17.40 -19.75
N ARG A 111 -3.33 16.67 -20.51
CA ARG A 111 -2.99 15.37 -21.11
C ARG A 111 -2.43 14.38 -20.07
N HIS A 112 -2.98 14.40 -18.86
CA HIS A 112 -2.52 13.65 -17.70
C HIS A 112 -1.09 13.95 -17.24
N SER A 113 -0.56 15.14 -17.56
CA SER A 113 0.79 15.52 -17.13
C SER A 113 0.77 16.10 -15.72
N THR A 114 1.50 15.46 -14.81
CA THR A 114 1.75 15.99 -13.45
C THR A 114 2.63 17.23 -13.43
N ARG A 115 3.27 17.55 -14.55
CA ARG A 115 4.18 18.69 -14.74
C ARG A 115 3.62 19.75 -15.68
N ALA A 116 2.36 19.62 -16.12
CA ALA A 116 1.74 20.66 -16.93
C ALA A 116 1.67 21.97 -16.15
N GLN A 117 1.97 23.06 -16.84
CA GLN A 117 1.94 24.40 -16.29
C GLN A 117 1.35 25.34 -17.34
N ASN A 118 0.29 26.04 -16.94
CA ASN A 118 -0.31 27.12 -17.73
C ASN A 118 -0.45 28.35 -16.81
N GLY A 119 0.51 29.27 -16.89
CA GLY A 119 0.61 30.39 -15.95
C GLY A 119 0.61 29.90 -14.50
N GLN A 120 -0.39 30.31 -13.72
CA GLN A 120 -0.53 29.91 -12.32
C GLN A 120 -1.16 28.52 -12.11
N TYR A 121 -1.70 27.87 -13.15
CA TYR A 121 -2.40 26.59 -13.05
C TYR A 121 -1.44 25.43 -13.26
N LEU A 122 -1.50 24.42 -12.35
CA LEU A 122 -0.49 23.37 -12.28
C LEU A 122 -1.07 21.96 -12.24
N GLY A 123 -0.35 21.04 -12.88
CA GLY A 123 -0.52 19.59 -12.75
C GLY A 123 -1.77 19.04 -13.43
N LEU A 124 -2.17 17.84 -12.99
CA LEU A 124 -3.17 16.99 -13.64
C LEU A 124 -4.52 17.66 -13.95
N PHE A 125 -4.93 18.56 -13.05
CA PHE A 125 -6.26 19.18 -13.05
C PHE A 125 -6.16 20.71 -13.14
N GLN A 126 -4.99 21.24 -13.52
CA GLN A 126 -4.74 22.67 -13.70
C GLN A 126 -5.36 23.52 -12.58
N MET A 127 -5.17 23.12 -11.32
CA MET A 127 -5.73 23.87 -10.18
C MET A 127 -4.97 25.17 -10.00
N GLY A 128 -5.64 26.26 -9.65
CA GLY A 128 -5.04 27.58 -9.42
C GLY A 128 -4.30 27.69 -8.08
N SER A 129 -3.66 28.84 -7.86
CA SER A 129 -2.83 29.08 -6.67
C SER A 129 -3.65 29.05 -5.37
N SER A 130 -4.85 29.63 -5.37
CA SER A 130 -5.77 29.63 -4.23
C SER A 130 -6.28 28.22 -3.92
N GLU A 131 -6.70 27.47 -4.93
CA GLU A 131 -7.23 26.12 -4.79
C GLU A 131 -6.15 25.16 -4.29
N ARG A 132 -4.91 25.30 -4.78
CA ARG A 132 -3.77 24.53 -4.26
C ARG A 132 -3.44 24.87 -2.80
N ARG A 133 -3.68 26.10 -2.36
CA ARG A 133 -3.51 26.49 -0.95
C ARG A 133 -4.60 25.87 -0.07
N LEU A 134 -5.86 25.92 -0.52
CA LEU A 134 -7.02 25.43 0.23
C LEU A 134 -7.11 23.90 0.26
N PHE A 135 -6.93 23.27 -0.89
CA PHE A 135 -7.10 21.82 -1.06
C PHE A 135 -5.78 21.07 -1.13
N GLY A 136 -4.65 21.76 -0.98
CA GLY A 136 -3.31 21.18 -1.05
C GLY A 136 -2.82 20.91 -2.49
N HIS A 137 -1.55 20.53 -2.61
CA HIS A 137 -0.95 20.10 -3.87
C HIS A 137 0.31 19.27 -3.60
N GLY A 138 0.84 18.60 -4.62
CA GLY A 138 2.13 17.94 -4.50
C GLY A 138 2.69 17.44 -5.82
N PRO A 139 3.93 16.92 -5.82
CA PRO A 139 4.63 16.56 -7.04
C PRO A 139 4.15 15.24 -7.68
N THR A 140 3.34 14.44 -6.97
CA THR A 140 2.90 13.14 -7.47
C THR A 140 1.46 13.19 -7.95
N ALA A 141 1.13 12.34 -8.94
CA ALA A 141 -0.22 12.20 -9.47
C ALA A 141 -1.27 11.98 -8.37
N ARG A 142 -0.98 11.12 -7.40
CA ARG A 142 -1.89 10.85 -6.27
C ARG A 142 -2.18 12.10 -5.46
N LYS A 143 -1.17 12.94 -5.17
CA LYS A 143 -1.37 14.17 -4.38
C LYS A 143 -2.18 15.21 -5.16
N GLN A 144 -1.92 15.34 -6.46
CA GLN A 144 -2.67 16.25 -7.33
C GLN A 144 -4.12 15.79 -7.51
N ALA A 145 -4.36 14.49 -7.74
CA ALA A 145 -5.69 13.92 -7.80
C ALA A 145 -6.45 14.06 -6.48
N ALA A 146 -5.80 13.84 -5.34
CA ALA A 146 -6.41 14.02 -4.02
C ALA A 146 -6.81 15.49 -3.74
N ALA A 147 -6.01 16.45 -4.19
CA ALA A 147 -6.36 17.86 -4.12
C ALA A 147 -7.57 18.19 -5.00
N ALA A 148 -7.56 17.73 -6.25
CA ALA A 148 -8.68 17.93 -7.18
C ALA A 148 -9.96 17.27 -6.67
N HIS A 149 -9.88 16.07 -6.10
CA HIS A 149 -11.04 15.39 -5.52
C HIS A 149 -11.60 16.14 -4.30
N ARG A 150 -10.76 16.73 -3.45
CA ARG A 150 -11.25 17.61 -2.37
C ARG A 150 -12.00 18.80 -2.93
N TYR A 151 -11.47 19.45 -3.97
CA TYR A 151 -12.15 20.56 -4.62
C TYR A 151 -13.48 20.13 -5.24
N PHE A 152 -13.49 19.00 -5.95
CA PHE A 152 -14.68 18.39 -6.55
C PHE A 152 -15.76 18.06 -5.52
N VAL A 153 -15.38 17.55 -4.34
CA VAL A 153 -16.36 17.30 -3.27
C VAL A 153 -16.95 18.60 -2.73
N VAL A 154 -16.12 19.63 -2.57
CA VAL A 154 -16.55 20.94 -2.04
C VAL A 154 -17.42 21.71 -3.04
N SER A 155 -17.21 21.55 -4.35
CA SER A 155 -18.11 22.16 -5.34
C SER A 155 -19.53 21.59 -5.29
N GLY A 156 -19.69 20.36 -4.81
CA GLY A 156 -20.96 19.63 -4.83
C GLY A 156 -20.89 18.34 -5.65
N ARG A 157 -19.68 17.83 -5.92
CA ARG A 157 -19.40 16.73 -6.85
C ARG A 157 -19.75 17.08 -8.29
N ASP A 158 -19.46 18.32 -8.66
CA ASP A 158 -19.59 18.85 -10.01
C ASP A 158 -18.24 19.33 -10.57
N TRP A 159 -18.22 19.44 -11.89
CA TRP A 159 -17.05 19.87 -12.66
C TRP A 159 -17.08 21.37 -13.00
N SER A 160 -17.94 22.17 -12.37
CA SER A 160 -18.02 23.62 -12.62
C SER A 160 -16.71 24.38 -12.38
N PRO A 161 -15.81 23.96 -11.44
CA PRO A 161 -14.53 24.63 -11.30
C PRO A 161 -13.53 24.43 -12.44
N TRP A 162 -13.77 23.44 -13.30
CA TRP A 162 -12.87 23.09 -14.39
C TRP A 162 -13.40 23.64 -15.71
N SER A 163 -12.51 24.20 -16.51
CA SER A 163 -12.82 24.67 -17.86
C SER A 163 -13.20 23.48 -18.75
N CYS A 164 -12.45 22.39 -18.62
CA CYS A 164 -12.75 21.13 -19.28
C CYS A 164 -13.80 20.34 -18.48
N LYS A 165 -15.04 20.30 -18.98
CA LYS A 165 -16.09 19.42 -18.43
C LYS A 165 -16.00 18.04 -19.09
N PRO A 166 -16.31 16.95 -18.37
CA PRO A 166 -16.42 15.65 -19.01
C PRO A 166 -17.50 15.72 -20.10
N SER A 167 -17.19 15.24 -21.31
CA SER A 167 -18.23 15.06 -22.31
C SER A 167 -19.21 14.01 -21.77
N TYR A 168 -20.48 14.38 -21.65
CA TYR A 168 -21.56 13.40 -21.54
C TYR A 168 -21.68 12.75 -22.92
N ALA A 169 -20.79 11.82 -23.25
CA ALA A 169 -21.12 10.85 -24.27
C ALA A 169 -22.37 10.13 -23.74
N TYR A 170 -23.49 10.25 -24.46
CA TYR A 170 -24.72 9.52 -24.17
C TYR A 170 -24.37 8.06 -23.88
N SER A 171 -25.01 7.54 -22.83
CA SER A 171 -25.08 6.15 -22.41
C SER A 171 -25.02 5.13 -23.53
#